data_AF-A0A924JBH4-F1
#
_entry.id   AF-A0A924JBH4-F1
#
_cell.length_a   1.000
_cell.length_b   1.000
_cell.length_c   1.000
_cell.angle_alpha   90.00
_cell.angle_beta   90.00
_cell.angle_gamma   90.00
#
_symmetry.space_group_name_H-M   'P 1'
#
loop_
_entity.id
_entity.type
_entity.pdbx_description
1 polymer ?
#
loop_
_entity_poly.entity_id
_entity_poly.type
_entity_poly.pdbx_seq_one_letter_code
_entity_poly.pdbx_strand_id
1 'polypeptide(L)'
;QNEWPSENPLFVRISATDWAEGGWNIEESVQLSKILKDKGVDLVDCSSGGLVPYQKIPVSAGYQVQFAEAAKQGADILTGAVGLITEPQQAEDILKESKADLIFLARELLRDPYFPLHAAAVLKDDIKWPDQYDRAKRKH
;
A
#
# COMPACT_ATOMS: atom_id res chain seq x y z
N GLN A 1 3.14 14.17 18.01
CA GLN A 1 4.43 14.00 17.32
C GLN A 1 5.31 15.17 17.72
N ASN A 2 6.33 14.95 18.55
CA ASN A 2 7.06 16.05 19.22
C ASN A 2 8.51 16.20 18.76
N GLU A 3 9.11 15.12 18.22
CA GLU A 3 10.52 15.08 17.78
C GLU A 3 10.67 15.04 16.26
N TRP A 4 9.69 14.46 15.56
CA TRP A 4 9.69 14.41 14.09
C TRP A 4 9.09 15.70 13.53
N PRO A 5 9.73 16.38 12.55
CA PRO A 5 9.20 17.60 11.96
C PRO A 5 7.79 17.41 11.39
N SER A 6 6.89 18.34 11.69
CA SER A 6 5.46 18.24 11.33
C SER A 6 5.18 18.24 9.83
N GLU A 7 6.09 18.78 9.03
CA GLU A 7 6.03 18.82 7.58
C GLU A 7 6.44 17.50 6.91
N ASN A 8 7.08 16.60 7.65
CA ASN A 8 7.52 15.32 7.15
C ASN A 8 6.49 14.24 7.50
N PRO A 9 6.01 13.45 6.52
CA PRO A 9 5.00 12.44 6.79
C PRO A 9 5.54 11.35 7.73
N LEU A 10 4.71 10.92 8.67
CA LEU A 10 4.93 9.78 9.55
C LEU A 10 3.97 8.67 9.18
N PHE A 11 4.53 7.56 8.70
CA PHE A 11 3.77 6.37 8.36
C PHE A 11 3.88 5.32 9.48
N VAL A 12 2.80 4.56 9.68
CA VAL A 12 2.82 3.41 10.57
C VAL A 12 2.39 2.18 9.79
N ARG A 13 3.24 1.15 9.77
CA ARG A 13 2.92 -0.14 9.17
C ARG A 13 2.31 -1.07 10.21
N ILE A 14 1.21 -1.72 9.86
CA ILE A 14 0.51 -2.69 10.73
C ILE A 14 0.34 -4.04 10.03
N SER A 15 0.24 -5.10 10.82
CA SER A 15 -0.43 -6.34 10.40
C SER A 15 -1.90 -6.23 10.75
N ALA A 16 -2.75 -6.03 9.73
CA ALA A 16 -4.17 -5.76 9.92
C ALA A 16 -4.98 -6.97 10.40
N THR A 17 -4.40 -8.16 10.33
CA THR A 17 -4.90 -9.36 11.00
C THR A 17 -3.77 -10.35 11.19
N ASP A 18 -3.85 -11.17 12.22
CA ASP A 18 -2.93 -12.28 12.46
C ASP A 18 -3.28 -13.56 11.68
N TRP A 19 -4.45 -13.61 11.03
CA TRP A 19 -4.97 -14.79 10.35
C TRP A 19 -5.06 -16.04 11.25
N ALA A 20 -5.35 -15.82 12.53
CA ALA A 20 -5.39 -16.83 13.58
C ALA A 20 -6.64 -16.68 14.44
N GLU A 21 -7.18 -17.79 14.94
CA GLU A 21 -8.33 -17.77 15.85
C GLU A 21 -7.98 -17.03 17.14
N GLY A 22 -8.83 -16.07 17.53
CA GLY A 22 -8.59 -15.21 18.69
C GLY A 22 -7.44 -14.20 18.53
N GLY A 23 -6.84 -14.10 17.34
CA GLY A 23 -5.81 -13.11 17.02
C GLY A 23 -6.38 -11.76 16.63
N TRP A 24 -5.48 -10.82 16.35
CA TRP A 24 -5.81 -9.46 15.90
C TRP A 24 -6.64 -9.49 14.61
N ASN A 25 -7.68 -8.67 14.55
CA ASN A 25 -8.62 -8.60 13.43
C ASN A 25 -8.70 -7.21 12.77
N ILE A 26 -9.53 -7.14 11.73
CA ILE A 26 -9.67 -5.94 10.89
C ILE A 26 -10.36 -4.83 11.69
N GLU A 27 -11.38 -5.16 12.47
CA GLU A 27 -12.13 -4.19 13.28
C GLU A 27 -11.22 -3.50 14.29
N GLU A 28 -10.34 -4.26 14.95
CA GLU A 28 -9.31 -3.74 15.87
C GLU A 28 -8.30 -2.86 15.12
N SER A 29 -7.89 -3.24 13.91
CA SER A 29 -7.03 -2.42 13.06
C SER A 29 -7.65 -1.08 12.69
N VAL A 30 -8.96 -1.05 12.42
CA VAL A 30 -9.69 0.21 12.17
C VAL A 30 -9.71 1.07 13.43
N GLN A 31 -9.93 0.49 14.62
CA GLN A 31 -9.86 1.26 15.87
C GLN A 31 -8.45 1.80 16.14
N LEU A 32 -7.41 0.99 15.92
CA LEU A 32 -6.03 1.44 16.01
C LEU A 32 -5.75 2.58 15.03
N SER A 33 -6.24 2.48 13.80
CA SER A 33 -6.04 3.52 12.78
C SER A 33 -6.65 4.86 13.18
N LYS A 34 -7.80 4.88 13.87
CA LYS A 34 -8.37 6.10 14.46
C LYS A 34 -7.46 6.69 15.53
N ILE A 35 -6.95 5.85 16.43
CA ILE A 35 -6.01 6.28 17.48
C ILE A 35 -4.75 6.87 16.83
N LEU A 36 -4.21 6.23 15.80
CA LEU A 36 -3.03 6.70 15.08
C LEU A 36 -3.28 8.06 14.42
N LYS A 37 -4.44 8.24 13.77
CA LYS A 37 -4.87 9.54 13.22
C LYS A 37 -4.87 10.63 14.29
N ASP A 38 -5.50 10.38 15.44
CA ASP A 38 -5.57 11.32 16.56
C ASP A 38 -4.20 11.65 17.16
N LYS A 39 -3.19 10.78 16.95
CA LYS A 39 -1.80 11.01 17.37
C LYS A 39 -0.95 11.72 16.32
N GLY A 40 -1.51 12.05 15.16
CA GLY A 40 -0.83 12.74 14.07
C GLY A 40 -0.09 11.82 13.10
N VAL A 41 -0.49 10.56 12.96
CA VAL A 41 0.02 9.69 11.89
C VAL A 41 -0.65 10.08 10.58
N ASP A 42 0.13 10.22 9.51
CA ASP A 42 -0.36 10.68 8.21
C ASP A 42 -0.92 9.56 7.35
N LEU A 43 -0.35 8.35 7.44
CA LEU A 43 -0.76 7.20 6.64
C LEU A 43 -0.53 5.87 7.37
N VAL A 44 -1.45 4.94 7.20
CA VAL A 44 -1.31 3.54 7.65
C VAL A 44 -0.94 2.63 6.47
N ASP A 45 0.23 1.99 6.55
CA ASP A 45 0.68 0.96 5.61
C ASP A 45 0.11 -0.40 6.04
N CYS A 46 -0.86 -0.91 5.28
CA CYS A 46 -1.68 -2.06 5.66
C CYS A 46 -1.12 -3.38 5.11
N SER A 47 -0.45 -4.14 5.97
CA SER A 47 0.02 -5.51 5.71
C SER A 47 -0.81 -6.51 6.55
N SER A 48 -0.39 -7.77 6.67
CA SER A 48 -1.01 -8.76 7.55
C SER A 48 -0.07 -9.91 7.92
N GLY A 49 -0.45 -10.67 8.95
CA GLY A 49 0.21 -11.88 9.39
C GLY A 49 1.57 -11.68 10.05
N GLY A 50 2.24 -12.80 10.30
CA GLY A 50 3.62 -12.86 10.80
C GLY A 50 3.75 -13.02 12.32
N LEU A 51 2.65 -12.94 13.07
CA LEU A 51 2.68 -13.08 14.53
C LEU A 51 2.84 -14.54 14.98
N VAL A 52 2.15 -15.47 14.33
CA VAL A 52 2.12 -16.89 14.72
C VAL A 52 2.32 -17.83 13.53
N PRO A 53 2.90 -19.03 13.73
CA PRO A 53 3.22 -19.95 12.63
C PRO A 53 2.00 -20.72 12.09
N TYR A 54 0.91 -20.85 12.86
CA TYR A 54 -0.28 -21.63 12.48
C TYR A 54 -1.35 -20.80 11.75
N GLN A 55 -1.02 -19.55 11.40
CA GLN A 55 -1.88 -18.67 10.63
C GLN A 55 -2.27 -19.29 9.27
N LYS A 56 -3.50 -19.02 8.81
CA LYS A 56 -3.98 -19.47 7.50
C LYS A 56 -4.28 -18.28 6.60
N ILE A 57 -3.35 -17.98 5.69
CA ILE A 57 -3.43 -16.81 4.82
C ILE A 57 -3.94 -17.22 3.43
N PRO A 58 -5.09 -16.70 2.96
CA PRO A 58 -5.59 -16.94 1.62
C PRO A 58 -4.84 -16.05 0.61
N VAL A 59 -3.60 -16.42 0.29
CA VAL A 59 -2.72 -15.63 -0.59
C VAL A 59 -3.27 -15.59 -2.02
N SER A 60 -3.53 -14.39 -2.51
CA SER A 60 -3.95 -14.08 -3.89
C SER A 60 -3.48 -12.67 -4.28
N ALA A 61 -3.63 -12.28 -5.55
CA ALA A 61 -3.32 -10.93 -5.99
C ALA A 61 -4.14 -9.90 -5.20
N GLY A 62 -3.48 -8.93 -4.57
CA GLY A 62 -4.16 -7.88 -3.80
C GLY A 62 -4.82 -8.34 -2.50
N TYR A 63 -4.47 -9.51 -1.94
CA TYR A 63 -5.16 -10.10 -0.76
C TYR A 63 -5.22 -9.22 0.50
N GLN A 64 -4.45 -8.14 0.57
CA GLN A 64 -4.44 -7.19 1.69
C GLN A 64 -5.06 -5.82 1.35
N VAL A 65 -5.47 -5.58 0.10
CA VAL A 65 -6.06 -4.30 -0.34
C VAL A 65 -7.29 -3.95 0.50
N GLN A 66 -8.12 -4.95 0.81
CA GLN A 66 -9.30 -4.79 1.67
C GLN A 66 -8.97 -4.22 3.07
N PHE A 67 -7.76 -4.40 3.59
CA PHE A 67 -7.36 -3.83 4.87
C PHE A 67 -7.05 -2.34 4.77
N ALA A 68 -6.40 -1.92 3.69
CA ALA A 68 -6.19 -0.51 3.39
C ALA A 68 -7.53 0.20 3.17
N GLU A 69 -8.46 -0.46 2.47
CA GLU A 69 -9.81 0.07 2.23
C GLU A 69 -10.60 0.22 3.55
N ALA A 70 -10.59 -0.82 4.39
CA ALA A 70 -11.29 -0.81 5.68
C ALA A 70 -10.75 0.28 6.62
N ALA A 71 -9.43 0.43 6.73
CA ALA A 71 -8.82 1.48 7.54
C ALA A 71 -9.13 2.88 6.99
N LYS A 72 -9.06 3.06 5.66
CA LYS A 72 -9.39 4.32 5.00
C LYS A 72 -10.83 4.75 5.27
N GLN A 73 -11.80 3.87 5.02
CA GLN A 73 -13.22 4.17 5.19
C GLN A 73 -13.61 4.27 6.67
N GLY A 74 -13.07 3.37 7.51
CA GLY A 74 -13.46 3.25 8.90
C GLY A 74 -12.81 4.27 9.84
N ALA A 75 -11.60 4.76 9.51
CA ALA A 75 -10.86 5.72 10.31
C ALA A 75 -10.65 7.08 9.63
N ASP A 76 -11.00 7.22 8.34
CA ASP A 76 -10.82 8.46 7.57
C ASP A 76 -9.34 8.92 7.60
N ILE A 77 -8.41 7.99 7.39
CA ILE A 77 -6.96 8.23 7.33
C ILE A 77 -6.45 7.79 5.96
N LEU A 78 -5.36 8.39 5.47
CA LEU A 78 -4.71 7.90 4.26
C LEU A 78 -4.17 6.49 4.48
N THR A 79 -4.23 5.66 3.46
CA THR A 79 -3.73 4.28 3.55
C THR A 79 -2.86 3.88 2.38
N GLY A 80 -1.92 2.99 2.65
CA GLY A 80 -1.12 2.33 1.63
C GLY A 80 -1.51 0.86 1.49
N ALA A 81 -1.74 0.42 0.26
CA ALA A 81 -1.97 -0.99 -0.05
C ALA A 81 -0.68 -1.68 -0.47
N VAL A 82 -0.50 -2.93 -0.05
CA VAL A 82 0.60 -3.82 -0.42
C VAL A 82 0.10 -5.25 -0.57
N GLY A 83 0.85 -6.11 -1.25
CA GLY A 83 0.58 -7.54 -1.27
C GLY A 83 0.16 -8.04 -2.65
N LEU A 84 1.14 -8.62 -3.36
CA LEU A 84 0.96 -9.19 -4.70
C LEU A 84 0.24 -8.22 -5.66
N ILE A 85 0.69 -6.97 -5.64
CA ILE A 85 0.37 -5.97 -6.67
C ILE A 85 1.54 -6.00 -7.65
N THR A 86 1.30 -6.43 -8.88
CA THR A 86 2.34 -6.65 -9.89
C THR A 86 2.00 -6.07 -11.25
N GLU A 87 0.73 -5.76 -11.50
CA GLU A 87 0.29 -5.22 -12.78
C GLU A 87 -0.02 -3.72 -12.69
N PRO A 88 0.35 -2.91 -13.69
CA PRO A 88 0.02 -1.48 -13.72
C PRO A 88 -1.49 -1.21 -13.56
N GLN A 89 -2.32 -1.98 -14.27
CA GLN A 89 -3.78 -1.83 -14.21
C GLN A 89 -4.32 -2.18 -12.82
N GLN A 90 -3.78 -3.22 -12.17
CA GLN A 90 -4.18 -3.58 -10.81
C GLN A 90 -3.88 -2.44 -9.82
N ALA A 91 -2.70 -1.82 -9.91
CA ALA A 91 -2.34 -0.67 -9.07
C ALA A 91 -3.25 0.53 -9.33
N GLU A 92 -3.53 0.83 -10.60
CA GLU A 92 -4.41 1.91 -11.01
C GLU A 92 -5.86 1.72 -10.53
N ASP A 93 -6.40 0.51 -10.66
CA ASP A 93 -7.77 0.20 -10.24
C ASP A 93 -7.94 0.37 -8.72
N ILE A 94 -6.95 -0.05 -7.92
CA ILE A 94 -6.96 0.15 -6.46
C ILE A 94 -7.10 1.64 -6.11
N LEU A 95 -6.36 2.51 -6.81
CA LEU A 95 -6.40 3.96 -6.57
C LEU A 95 -7.72 4.57 -7.08
N LYS A 96 -8.15 4.24 -8.30
CA LYS A 96 -9.40 4.73 -8.89
C LYS A 96 -10.64 4.34 -8.11
N GLU A 97 -10.64 3.14 -7.54
CA GLU A 97 -11.71 2.64 -6.68
C GLU A 97 -11.62 3.18 -5.24
N SER A 98 -10.68 4.09 -4.96
CA SER A 98 -10.47 4.70 -3.64
C SER A 98 -10.21 3.68 -2.53
N LYS A 99 -9.60 2.54 -2.86
CA LYS A 99 -9.26 1.47 -1.90
C LYS A 99 -7.98 1.76 -1.11
N ALA A 100 -7.12 2.61 -1.64
CA ALA A 100 -5.92 3.12 -0.97
C ALA A 100 -5.52 4.47 -1.60
N ASP A 101 -4.62 5.18 -0.93
CA ASP A 101 -4.01 6.44 -1.40
C ASP A 101 -2.60 6.25 -1.94
N LEU A 102 -1.96 5.12 -1.59
CA LEU A 102 -0.61 4.79 -1.99
C LEU A 102 -0.49 3.30 -2.30
N ILE A 103 0.33 2.95 -3.30
CA ILE A 103 0.66 1.58 -3.65
C ILE A 103 2.11 1.29 -3.26
N PHE A 104 2.30 0.30 -2.39
CA PHE A 104 3.62 -0.23 -2.06
C PHE A 104 3.93 -1.47 -2.88
N LEU A 105 5.12 -1.48 -3.50
CA LEU A 105 5.64 -2.60 -4.27
C LEU A 105 6.89 -3.15 -3.59
N ALA A 106 7.04 -4.48 -3.60
CA ALA A 106 8.18 -5.15 -2.98
C ALA A 106 8.84 -6.12 -3.96
N ARG A 107 8.34 -7.36 -4.05
CA ARG A 107 8.90 -8.40 -4.93
C ARG A 107 8.93 -8.00 -6.40
N GLU A 108 8.01 -7.17 -6.85
CA GLU A 108 8.00 -6.66 -8.23
C GLU A 108 9.25 -5.83 -8.53
N LEU A 109 9.62 -4.91 -7.62
CA LEU A 109 10.80 -4.08 -7.78
C LEU A 109 12.13 -4.84 -7.70
N LEU A 110 12.13 -6.07 -7.15
CA LEU A 110 13.31 -6.93 -7.16
C LEU A 110 13.58 -7.55 -8.54
N ARG A 111 12.54 -7.76 -9.35
CA ARG A 111 12.63 -8.38 -10.69
C ARG A 111 12.49 -7.37 -11.84
N ASP A 112 11.76 -6.28 -11.61
CA ASP A 112 11.62 -5.15 -12.51
C ASP A 112 11.81 -3.83 -11.74
N PRO A 113 13.05 -3.34 -11.57
CA PRO A 113 13.31 -2.10 -10.86
C PRO A 113 12.80 -0.85 -11.60
N TYR A 114 12.48 -0.96 -12.90
CA TYR A 114 11.92 0.13 -13.71
C TYR A 114 10.41 0.01 -13.88
N PHE A 115 9.76 -0.86 -13.08
CA PHE A 115 8.33 -1.06 -13.09
C PHE A 115 7.53 0.26 -13.18
N PRO A 116 7.80 1.33 -12.39
CA PRO A 116 7.03 2.57 -12.51
C PRO A 116 7.12 3.23 -13.89
N LEU A 117 8.28 3.15 -14.57
CA LEU A 117 8.45 3.68 -15.93
C LEU A 117 7.66 2.84 -16.94
N HIS A 118 7.67 1.52 -16.79
CA HIS A 118 6.88 0.61 -17.63
C HIS A 118 5.38 0.75 -17.38
N ALA A 119 4.97 0.92 -16.12
CA ALA A 119 3.59 1.13 -15.70
C ALA A 119 3.01 2.41 -16.31
N ALA A 120 3.75 3.52 -16.26
CA ALA A 120 3.36 4.77 -16.93
C ALA A 120 3.11 4.55 -18.42
N ALA A 121 3.97 3.79 -19.11
CA ALA A 121 3.77 3.47 -20.51
C ALA A 121 2.49 2.64 -20.77
N VAL A 122 2.20 1.64 -19.93
CA VAL A 122 0.97 0.84 -20.04
C VAL A 122 -0.28 1.69 -19.81
N LEU A 123 -0.23 2.58 -18.81
CA LEU A 123 -1.32 3.48 -18.43
C LEU A 123 -1.42 4.74 -19.33
N LYS A 124 -0.49 4.88 -20.29
CA LYS A 124 -0.38 6.02 -21.21
C LYS A 124 -0.15 7.36 -20.48
N ASP A 125 0.58 7.31 -19.37
CA ASP A 125 1.01 8.50 -18.63
C ASP A 125 2.39 8.97 -19.11
N ASP A 126 2.50 10.27 -19.41
CA ASP A 126 3.70 10.86 -19.98
C ASP A 126 4.60 11.45 -18.89
N ILE A 127 5.43 10.60 -18.29
CA ILE A 127 6.37 11.00 -17.23
C ILE A 127 7.76 11.31 -17.78
N LYS A 128 8.47 12.22 -17.11
CA LYS A 128 9.88 12.50 -17.39
C LYS A 128 10.74 11.27 -17.00
N TRP A 129 11.45 10.71 -17.97
CA TRP A 129 12.49 9.72 -17.70
C TRP A 129 13.81 10.42 -17.32
N PRO A 130 14.75 9.73 -16.64
CA PRO A 130 16.11 10.23 -16.50
C PRO A 130 16.68 10.61 -17.88
N ASP A 131 17.34 11.76 -17.97
CA ASP A 131 17.75 12.34 -19.26
C ASP A 131 18.59 11.36 -20.12
N GLN A 132 19.38 10.50 -19.48
CA GLN A 132 20.21 9.47 -20.12
C GLN A 132 19.39 8.32 -20.76
N TYR A 133 18.16 8.10 -20.31
CA TYR A 133 17.27 7.03 -20.77
C TYR A 133 16.14 7.53 -21.67
N ASP A 134 16.02 8.84 -21.89
CA ASP A 134 14.94 9.43 -22.68
C ASP A 134 14.80 8.79 -24.07
N ARG A 135 15.92 8.48 -24.73
CA ARG A 135 15.95 7.80 -26.04
C ARG A 135 15.46 6.34 -26.02
N ALA A 136 15.32 5.71 -24.85
CA ALA A 136 14.78 4.37 -24.69
C ALA A 136 13.26 4.35 -24.49
N LYS A 137 12.62 5.51 -24.31
CA LYS A 137 11.18 5.63 -24.15
C LYS A 137 10.45 5.18 -25.41
N ARG A 138 9.55 4.21 -25.26
CA ARG A 138 8.68 3.76 -26.37
C ARG A 138 7.63 4.85 -26.61
N LYS A 139 7.59 5.38 -27.83
CA LYS A 139 6.55 6.33 -28.24
C LYS A 139 5.23 5.58 -28.40
N HIS A 140 4.17 6.08 -27.79
CA HIS A 140 2.80 5.57 -27.93
C HIS A 140 2.14 6.15 -29.18
#